data_AF-A0A9E5KLN9-F1
#
_entry.id   AF-A0A9E5KLN9-F1
#
_cell.length_a   1.000
_cell.length_b   1.000
_cell.length_c   1.000
_cell.angle_alpha   90.00
_cell.angle_beta   90.00
_cell.angle_gamma   90.00
#
_symmetry.space_group_name_H-M   'P 1'
#
loop_
_entity.id
_entity.type
_entity.pdbx_description
1 polymer ?
#
loop_
_entity_poly.entity_id
_entity_poly.type
_entity_poly.pdbx_seq_one_letter_code
_entity_poly.pdbx_strand_id
1 'polypeptide(L)'
;PSPASPFMTPPCLQVLFEAQAQGFPVDGAVVTRALDALQRCRTEDGNFAYSAQRQTREPARSIPGAIGRMVCSESVLMRAGRSDVARVRRAVDAFLDNWRQLEIRRKKSGTHVGAYSVAPYYFFFGFYNACDAVELLPAAERPEYRRQFEQLLFAVRDQDGTWDDRVFPRTRNFGTAMTLMALQRPQFPAPAQWSSK
;
A
#
# COMPACT_ATOMS: atom_id res chain seq x y z
N PRO A 1 19.62 -13.18 7.86
CA PRO A 1 18.78 -12.37 6.93
C PRO A 1 17.55 -11.81 7.66
N SER A 2 17.34 -10.49 7.63
CA SER A 2 16.12 -9.88 8.17
C SER A 2 14.93 -10.26 7.26
N PRO A 3 13.82 -10.78 7.80
CA PRO A 3 12.65 -11.09 7.00
C PRO A 3 12.08 -9.78 6.43
N ALA A 4 11.69 -9.78 5.15
CA ALA A 4 11.09 -8.59 4.55
C ALA A 4 9.79 -8.22 5.28
N SER A 5 9.56 -6.91 5.38
CA SER A 5 8.30 -6.33 5.85
C SER A 5 7.55 -5.82 4.61
N PRO A 6 6.47 -6.47 4.15
CA PRO A 6 5.70 -6.00 3.00
C PRO A 6 4.96 -4.67 3.24
N PHE A 7 5.14 -4.08 4.44
CA PHE A 7 4.77 -2.71 4.73
C PHE A 7 5.90 -1.71 4.36
N MET A 8 7.15 -2.04 4.68
CA MET A 8 8.30 -1.13 4.50
C MET A 8 9.05 -1.35 3.19
N THR A 9 9.12 -2.60 2.72
CA THR A 9 9.87 -2.96 1.52
C THR A 9 9.33 -2.28 0.24
N PRO A 10 8.00 -2.20 0.00
CA PRO A 10 7.50 -1.56 -1.22
C PRO A 10 7.85 -0.08 -1.32
N PRO A 11 7.60 0.80 -0.32
CA PRO A 11 8.04 2.20 -0.39
C PRO A 11 9.55 2.37 -0.66
N CYS A 12 10.39 1.54 -0.05
CA CYS A 12 11.83 1.55 -0.33
C CYS A 12 12.14 1.21 -1.79
N LEU A 13 11.50 0.17 -2.34
CA LEU A 13 11.65 -0.21 -3.74
C LEU A 13 11.15 0.89 -4.69
N GLN A 14 10.02 1.54 -4.38
CA GLN A 14 9.52 2.67 -5.18
C GLN A 14 10.57 3.78 -5.30
N VAL A 15 11.21 4.16 -4.19
CA VAL A 15 12.28 5.18 -4.20
C VAL A 15 13.50 4.71 -5.00
N LEU A 16 13.90 3.43 -4.88
CA LEU A 16 14.99 2.89 -5.67
C LEU A 16 14.69 2.88 -7.17
N PHE A 17 13.44 2.66 -7.57
CA PHE A 17 13.03 2.71 -8.98
C PHE A 17 13.12 4.16 -9.50
N GLU A 18 12.63 5.13 -8.73
CA GLU A 18 12.75 6.55 -9.07
C GLU A 18 14.22 7.00 -9.15
N ALA A 19 15.07 6.55 -8.22
CA ALA A 19 16.49 6.86 -8.23
C ALA A 19 17.19 6.31 -9.50
N GLN A 20 16.90 5.06 -9.87
CA GLN A 20 17.42 4.47 -11.11
C GLN A 20 16.93 5.23 -12.35
N ALA A 21 15.65 5.59 -12.40
CA ALA A 21 15.07 6.35 -13.51
C ALA A 21 15.71 7.73 -13.68
N GLN A 22 16.19 8.32 -12.59
CA GLN A 22 16.94 9.58 -12.57
C GLN A 22 18.45 9.42 -12.83
N GLY A 23 18.94 8.20 -13.07
CA GLY A 23 20.33 7.92 -13.38
C GLY A 23 21.25 7.72 -12.16
N PHE A 24 20.70 7.65 -10.95
CA PHE A 24 21.49 7.29 -9.77
C PHE A 24 21.84 5.80 -9.78
N PRO A 25 23.04 5.42 -9.32
CA PRO A 25 23.43 4.02 -9.22
C PRO A 25 22.57 3.31 -8.17
N VAL A 26 21.96 2.19 -8.56
CA VAL A 26 21.17 1.32 -7.69
C VAL A 26 21.65 -0.12 -7.87
N ASP A 27 22.00 -0.79 -6.77
CA ASP A 27 22.39 -2.20 -6.80
C ASP A 27 21.19 -3.09 -7.14
N GLY A 28 21.16 -3.61 -8.38
CA GLY A 28 20.11 -4.49 -8.86
C GLY A 28 19.98 -5.80 -8.07
N ALA A 29 21.04 -6.26 -7.40
CA ALA A 29 20.96 -7.43 -6.53
C ALA A 29 20.17 -7.13 -5.25
N VAL A 30 20.25 -5.91 -4.70
CA VAL A 30 19.40 -5.47 -3.57
C VAL A 30 17.93 -5.47 -3.97
N VAL A 31 17.63 -4.89 -5.14
CA VAL A 31 16.26 -4.82 -5.67
C VAL A 31 15.70 -6.22 -5.91
N THR A 32 16.45 -7.09 -6.57
CA THR A 32 16.05 -8.48 -6.83
C THR A 32 15.72 -9.22 -5.54
N ARG A 33 16.59 -9.15 -4.52
CA ARG A 33 16.34 -9.81 -3.22
C ARG A 33 15.09 -9.28 -2.53
N ALA A 34 14.84 -7.97 -2.62
CA ALA A 34 13.66 -7.34 -2.03
C ALA A 34 12.36 -7.78 -2.75
N LEU A 35 12.37 -7.84 -4.09
CA LEU A 35 11.26 -8.35 -4.88
C LEU A 35 10.97 -9.83 -4.59
N ASP A 36 12.02 -10.67 -4.53
CA ASP A 36 11.87 -12.09 -4.18
C ASP A 36 11.25 -12.25 -2.77
N ALA A 37 11.63 -11.38 -1.84
CA ALA A 37 11.10 -11.41 -0.49
C ALA A 37 9.62 -10.99 -0.43
N LEU A 38 9.20 -10.01 -1.25
CA LEU A 38 7.78 -9.67 -1.38
C LEU A 38 6.98 -10.82 -1.99
N GLN A 39 7.49 -11.51 -3.02
CA GLN A 39 6.81 -12.67 -3.62
C GLN A 39 6.63 -13.81 -2.60
N ARG A 40 7.61 -14.06 -1.72
CA ARG A 40 7.45 -15.03 -0.61
C ARG A 40 6.34 -14.65 0.37
N CYS A 41 6.04 -13.36 0.50
CA CYS A 41 4.98 -12.86 1.36
C CYS A 41 3.60 -12.88 0.71
N ARG A 42 3.50 -13.17 -0.60
CA ARG A 42 2.25 -13.26 -1.36
C ARG A 42 1.72 -14.68 -1.38
N THR A 43 0.48 -14.90 -0.96
CA THR A 43 -0.22 -16.18 -1.14
C THR A 43 -0.73 -16.35 -2.57
N GLU A 44 -1.13 -17.57 -2.95
CA GLU A 44 -1.78 -17.83 -4.25
C GLU A 44 -3.07 -16.99 -4.39
N ASP A 45 -3.84 -16.86 -3.31
CA ASP A 45 -5.01 -16.00 -3.20
C ASP A 45 -4.64 -14.51 -3.02
N GLY A 46 -3.44 -14.04 -3.41
CA GLY A 46 -3.07 -12.61 -3.39
C GLY A 46 -3.09 -11.91 -2.03
N ASN A 47 -3.29 -12.62 -0.92
CA ASN A 47 -3.12 -12.10 0.45
C ASN A 47 -1.61 -11.92 0.75
N PHE A 48 -1.27 -11.00 1.66
CA PHE A 48 0.10 -10.71 2.06
C PHE A 48 0.35 -10.89 3.57
N ALA A 49 1.29 -11.77 3.89
CA ALA A 49 1.76 -11.97 5.27
C ALA A 49 2.43 -10.71 5.84
N TYR A 50 2.54 -10.65 7.18
CA TYR A 50 3.27 -9.57 7.85
C TYR A 50 4.78 -9.63 7.58
N SER A 51 5.32 -10.84 7.49
CA SER A 51 6.68 -11.13 7.02
C SER A 51 6.77 -12.62 6.65
N ALA A 52 7.74 -13.00 5.83
CA ALA A 52 7.91 -14.39 5.44
C ALA A 52 9.38 -14.74 5.13
N GLN A 53 9.86 -15.85 5.67
CA GLN A 53 11.16 -16.43 5.31
C GLN A 53 11.03 -17.50 4.20
N ARG A 54 9.87 -18.13 4.12
CA ARG A 54 9.46 -19.13 3.13
C ARG A 54 8.14 -18.69 2.51
N GLN A 55 7.72 -19.34 1.43
CA GLN A 55 6.45 -19.04 0.78
C GLN A 55 5.30 -19.12 1.79
N THR A 56 4.56 -18.02 1.95
CA THR A 56 3.46 -17.93 2.92
C THR A 56 2.21 -18.69 2.46
N ARG A 57 1.40 -19.09 3.44
CA ARG A 57 0.08 -19.74 3.28
C ARG A 57 -0.97 -19.10 4.18
N GLU A 58 -0.84 -17.79 4.44
CA GLU A 58 -1.82 -17.03 5.22
C GLU A 58 -3.24 -17.21 4.67
N PRO A 59 -4.23 -17.54 5.50
CA PRO A 59 -5.56 -17.84 5.00
C PRO A 59 -6.27 -16.57 4.51
N ALA A 60 -7.17 -16.68 3.54
CA ALA A 60 -7.94 -15.54 3.02
C ALA A 60 -8.68 -14.73 4.12
N ARG A 61 -9.07 -15.38 5.23
CA ARG A 61 -9.67 -14.71 6.39
C ARG A 61 -8.77 -13.64 7.03
N SER A 62 -7.46 -13.61 6.77
CA SER A 62 -6.54 -12.59 7.30
C SER A 62 -6.37 -11.37 6.37
N ILE A 63 -6.97 -11.39 5.17
CA ILE A 63 -6.98 -10.27 4.20
C ILE A 63 -7.31 -8.92 4.85
N PRO A 64 -8.29 -8.78 5.78
CA PRO A 64 -8.64 -7.46 6.28
C PRO A 64 -7.49 -6.75 7.02
N GLY A 65 -6.57 -7.50 7.63
CA GLY A 65 -5.34 -6.95 8.24
C GLY A 65 -4.17 -6.77 7.27
N ALA A 66 -4.33 -7.20 6.02
CA ALA A 66 -3.31 -7.20 4.98
C ALA A 66 -3.59 -6.21 3.84
N ILE A 67 -4.77 -5.62 3.76
CA ILE A 67 -5.18 -4.80 2.61
C ILE A 67 -4.19 -3.71 2.21
N GLY A 68 -3.58 -3.00 3.18
CA GLY A 68 -2.56 -2.01 2.87
C GLY A 68 -1.27 -2.63 2.30
N ARG A 69 -0.89 -3.85 2.76
CA ARG A 69 0.28 -4.60 2.28
C ARG A 69 0.01 -5.12 0.88
N MET A 70 -1.21 -5.56 0.62
CA MET A 70 -1.65 -6.05 -0.69
C MET A 70 -1.51 -4.94 -1.75
N VAL A 71 -2.11 -3.77 -1.54
CA VAL A 71 -2.05 -2.69 -2.54
C VAL A 71 -0.62 -2.17 -2.77
N CYS A 72 0.18 -1.97 -1.72
CA CYS A 72 1.55 -1.47 -1.91
C CYS A 72 2.48 -2.52 -2.53
N SER A 73 2.34 -3.79 -2.15
CA SER A 73 3.20 -4.87 -2.65
C SER A 73 2.86 -5.26 -4.08
N GLU A 74 1.57 -5.40 -4.42
CA GLU A 74 1.19 -5.72 -5.80
C GLU A 74 1.54 -4.59 -6.76
N SER A 75 1.41 -3.33 -6.32
CA SER A 75 1.80 -2.17 -7.12
C SER A 75 3.28 -2.18 -7.47
N VAL A 76 4.16 -2.43 -6.49
CA VAL A 76 5.61 -2.45 -6.76
C VAL A 76 6.04 -3.70 -7.54
N LEU A 77 5.39 -4.84 -7.30
CA LEU A 77 5.64 -6.06 -8.09
C LEU A 77 5.20 -5.86 -9.55
N MET A 78 4.07 -5.20 -9.80
CA MET A 78 3.61 -4.88 -11.16
C MET A 78 4.60 -3.94 -11.87
N ARG A 79 5.06 -2.89 -11.19
CA ARG A 79 6.10 -1.96 -11.70
C ARG A 79 7.45 -2.62 -11.98
N ALA A 80 7.68 -3.81 -11.44
CA ALA A 80 8.87 -4.62 -11.70
C ALA A 80 8.62 -5.81 -12.64
N GLY A 81 7.44 -5.89 -13.29
CA GLY A 81 7.09 -6.98 -14.19
C GLY A 81 6.84 -8.34 -13.51
N ARG A 82 6.56 -8.35 -12.19
CA ARG A 82 6.36 -9.56 -11.36
C ARG A 82 4.93 -9.71 -10.82
N SER A 83 4.02 -8.89 -11.33
CA SER A 83 2.59 -8.96 -11.10
C SER A 83 1.84 -8.50 -12.35
N ASP A 84 0.53 -8.43 -12.25
CA ASP A 84 -0.39 -8.14 -13.35
C ASP A 84 -1.58 -7.30 -12.87
N VAL A 85 -2.32 -6.76 -13.83
CA VAL A 85 -3.49 -5.90 -13.58
C VAL A 85 -4.55 -6.62 -12.74
N ALA A 86 -4.75 -7.92 -12.93
CA ALA A 86 -5.79 -8.65 -12.20
C ALA A 86 -5.46 -8.74 -10.70
N ARG A 87 -4.20 -8.97 -10.35
CA ARG A 87 -3.73 -8.96 -8.96
C ARG A 87 -3.81 -7.59 -8.31
N VAL A 88 -3.45 -6.52 -9.03
CA VAL A 88 -3.59 -5.15 -8.51
C VAL A 88 -5.07 -4.81 -8.29
N ARG A 89 -5.94 -5.09 -9.27
CA ARG A 89 -7.38 -4.87 -9.14
C ARG A 89 -7.96 -5.58 -7.92
N ARG A 90 -7.62 -6.86 -7.76
CA ARG A 90 -8.02 -7.64 -6.59
C ARG A 90 -7.56 -7.02 -5.27
N ALA A 91 -6.36 -6.46 -5.22
CA ALA A 91 -5.87 -5.78 -4.02
C ALA A 91 -6.66 -4.49 -3.71
N VAL A 92 -7.01 -3.72 -4.75
CA VAL A 92 -7.85 -2.51 -4.64
C VAL A 92 -9.27 -2.88 -4.18
N ASP A 93 -9.88 -3.88 -4.79
CA ASP A 93 -11.22 -4.36 -4.41
C ASP A 93 -11.25 -4.84 -2.97
N ALA A 94 -10.28 -5.69 -2.58
CA ALA A 94 -10.15 -6.15 -1.20
C ALA A 94 -9.99 -4.99 -0.21
N PHE A 95 -9.31 -3.91 -0.62
CA PHE A 95 -9.18 -2.71 0.21
C PHE A 95 -10.55 -2.04 0.41
N LEU A 96 -11.31 -1.80 -0.66
CA LEU A 96 -12.64 -1.20 -0.58
C LEU A 96 -13.62 -2.06 0.23
N ASP A 97 -13.52 -3.38 0.14
CA ASP A 97 -14.36 -4.29 0.91
C ASP A 97 -14.04 -4.26 2.42
N ASN A 98 -12.79 -3.97 2.80
CA ASN A 98 -12.30 -4.19 4.16
C ASN A 98 -11.74 -2.95 4.88
N TRP A 99 -11.72 -1.76 4.26
CA TRP A 99 -11.12 -0.55 4.83
C TRP A 99 -11.63 -0.21 6.25
N ARG A 100 -12.88 -0.57 6.56
CA ARG A 100 -13.48 -0.37 7.90
C ARG A 100 -12.70 -1.07 9.01
N GLN A 101 -11.95 -2.14 8.72
CA GLN A 101 -11.07 -2.77 9.70
C GLN A 101 -9.89 -1.87 10.09
N LEU A 102 -9.43 -1.01 9.18
CA LEU A 102 -8.45 0.03 9.52
C LEU A 102 -9.10 1.11 10.39
N GLU A 103 -10.33 1.51 10.06
CA GLU A 103 -11.08 2.53 10.80
C GLU A 103 -11.30 2.16 12.27
N ILE A 104 -11.65 0.91 12.55
CA ILE A 104 -11.83 0.39 13.92
C ILE A 104 -10.60 0.66 14.81
N ARG A 105 -9.41 0.67 14.22
CA ARG A 105 -8.14 0.88 14.92
C ARG A 105 -7.58 2.30 14.78
N ARG A 106 -8.12 3.12 13.89
CA ARG A 106 -7.72 4.52 13.72
C ARG A 106 -8.02 5.32 15.00
N LYS A 107 -7.10 6.21 15.39
CA LYS A 107 -7.18 7.03 16.61
C LYS A 107 -7.41 6.20 17.89
N LYS A 108 -6.87 4.98 17.96
CA LYS A 108 -6.87 4.15 19.17
C LYS A 108 -5.47 4.04 19.80
N SER A 109 -5.45 3.87 21.12
CA SER A 109 -4.24 3.49 21.86
C SER A 109 -3.87 2.02 21.63
N GLY A 110 -2.60 1.70 21.85
CA GLY A 110 -2.04 0.37 21.62
C GLY A 110 -1.84 0.05 20.15
N THR A 111 -0.76 -0.67 19.84
CA THR A 111 -0.45 -1.13 18.48
C THR A 111 -0.71 -2.63 18.39
N HIS A 112 -1.25 -3.11 17.26
CA HIS A 112 -1.54 -4.53 17.02
C HIS A 112 -2.53 -5.14 18.02
N VAL A 113 -3.54 -4.35 18.41
CA VAL A 113 -4.60 -4.76 19.34
C VAL A 113 -5.89 -5.01 18.56
N GLY A 114 -6.63 -6.07 18.93
CA GLY A 114 -7.91 -6.44 18.33
C GLY A 114 -7.78 -7.39 17.14
N ALA A 115 -8.89 -7.60 16.43
CA ALA A 115 -8.91 -8.46 15.25
C ALA A 115 -7.91 -7.98 14.20
N TYR A 116 -7.26 -8.93 13.53
CA TYR A 116 -6.31 -8.70 12.44
C TYR A 116 -5.04 -7.89 12.80
N SER A 117 -4.82 -7.58 14.09
CA SER A 117 -3.61 -6.92 14.58
C SER A 117 -3.29 -5.61 13.84
N VAL A 118 -4.30 -4.84 13.44
CA VAL A 118 -4.10 -3.59 12.70
C VAL A 118 -3.47 -2.52 13.60
N ALA A 119 -2.45 -1.84 13.09
CA ALA A 119 -1.81 -0.72 13.76
C ALA A 119 -2.58 0.60 13.52
N PRO A 120 -2.67 1.50 14.51
CA PRO A 120 -3.43 2.75 14.36
C PRO A 120 -2.85 3.70 13.30
N TYR A 121 -1.53 3.66 13.09
CA TYR A 121 -0.81 4.52 12.13
C TYR A 121 -0.94 4.06 10.66
N TYR A 122 -1.73 3.01 10.42
CA TYR A 122 -1.74 2.30 9.14
C TYR A 122 -2.77 2.82 8.16
N PHE A 123 -3.74 3.60 8.66
CA PHE A 123 -4.93 3.98 7.90
C PHE A 123 -4.58 4.80 6.66
N PHE A 124 -3.95 5.98 6.84
CA PHE A 124 -3.67 6.86 5.69
C PHE A 124 -2.54 6.33 4.81
N PHE A 125 -1.61 5.54 5.38
CA PHE A 125 -0.67 4.76 4.58
C PHE A 125 -1.41 3.82 3.60
N GLY A 126 -2.38 3.06 4.11
CA GLY A 126 -3.14 2.10 3.31
C GLY A 126 -3.91 2.80 2.19
N PHE A 127 -4.65 3.87 2.53
CA PHE A 127 -5.43 4.65 1.56
C PHE A 127 -4.55 5.27 0.48
N TYR A 128 -3.41 5.87 0.85
CA TYR A 128 -2.48 6.43 -0.13
C TYR A 128 -2.00 5.37 -1.14
N ASN A 129 -1.56 4.20 -0.65
CA ASN A 129 -1.10 3.13 -1.54
C ASN A 129 -2.24 2.50 -2.35
N ALA A 130 -3.48 2.50 -1.85
CA ALA A 130 -4.63 2.05 -2.61
C ALA A 130 -4.91 3.00 -3.79
N CYS A 131 -4.84 4.32 -3.57
CA CYS A 131 -4.97 5.31 -4.65
C CYS A 131 -3.80 5.25 -5.65
N ASP A 132 -2.57 4.97 -5.21
CA ASP A 132 -1.43 4.71 -6.13
C ASP A 132 -1.68 3.44 -6.97
N ALA A 133 -2.22 2.38 -6.37
CA ALA A 133 -2.56 1.14 -7.06
C ALA A 133 -3.64 1.33 -8.14
N VAL A 134 -4.62 2.22 -7.91
CA VAL A 134 -5.64 2.57 -8.91
C VAL A 134 -5.02 3.11 -10.20
N GLU A 135 -3.89 3.82 -10.12
CA GLU A 135 -3.18 4.33 -11.30
C GLU A 135 -2.49 3.26 -12.16
N LEU A 136 -2.44 2.02 -11.68
CA LEU A 136 -1.93 0.88 -12.43
C LEU A 136 -3.05 0.11 -13.15
N LEU A 137 -4.32 0.42 -12.87
CA LEU A 137 -5.47 -0.19 -13.53
C LEU A 137 -5.69 0.39 -14.94
N PRO A 138 -6.50 -0.25 -15.81
CA PRO A 138 -6.88 0.32 -17.10
C PRO A 138 -7.55 1.68 -16.92
N ALA A 139 -7.22 2.64 -17.79
CA ALA A 139 -7.66 4.03 -17.66
C ALA A 139 -9.19 4.19 -17.55
N ALA A 140 -9.95 3.30 -18.21
CA ALA A 140 -11.41 3.29 -18.19
C ALA A 140 -12.00 2.92 -16.81
N GLU A 141 -11.27 2.19 -15.96
CA GLU A 141 -11.76 1.72 -14.65
C GLU A 141 -11.47 2.73 -13.53
N ARG A 142 -10.39 3.52 -13.66
CA ARG A 142 -9.88 4.40 -12.60
C ARG A 142 -10.89 5.43 -12.08
N PRO A 143 -11.72 6.10 -12.91
CA PRO A 143 -12.61 7.14 -12.44
C PRO A 143 -13.55 6.68 -11.32
N GLU A 144 -14.10 5.46 -11.43
CA GLU A 144 -15.03 4.93 -10.43
C GLU A 144 -14.31 4.59 -9.11
N TYR A 145 -13.14 3.95 -9.17
CA TYR A 145 -12.32 3.71 -7.98
C TYR A 145 -11.92 5.02 -7.29
N ARG A 146 -11.44 6.01 -8.06
CA ARG A 146 -11.07 7.33 -7.52
C ARG A 146 -12.25 7.99 -6.80
N ARG A 147 -13.44 7.97 -7.42
CA ARG A 147 -14.68 8.50 -6.82
C ARG A 147 -14.98 7.84 -5.47
N GLN A 148 -14.86 6.51 -5.37
CA GLN A 148 -15.09 5.78 -4.12
C GLN A 148 -14.06 6.15 -3.04
N PHE A 149 -12.76 6.15 -3.38
CA PHE A 149 -11.72 6.52 -2.43
C PHE A 149 -11.82 7.98 -1.98
N GLU A 150 -12.15 8.91 -2.88
CA GLU A 150 -12.38 10.32 -2.57
C GLU A 150 -13.52 10.46 -1.55
N GLN A 151 -14.66 9.81 -1.79
CA GLN A 151 -15.78 9.81 -0.85
C GLN A 151 -15.38 9.29 0.53
N LEU A 152 -14.63 8.18 0.58
CA LEU A 152 -14.16 7.59 1.84
C LEU A 152 -13.18 8.51 2.57
N LEU A 153 -12.23 9.12 1.86
CA LEU A 153 -11.26 10.06 2.45
C LEU A 153 -11.97 11.29 3.01
N PHE A 154 -12.90 11.90 2.28
CA PHE A 154 -13.65 13.06 2.80
C PHE A 154 -14.59 12.70 3.96
N ALA A 155 -15.12 11.47 4.00
CA ALA A 155 -15.95 11.00 5.11
C ALA A 155 -15.20 10.90 6.45
N VAL A 156 -13.87 10.77 6.42
CA VAL A 156 -13.02 10.65 7.62
C VAL A 156 -12.19 11.90 7.93
N ARG A 157 -12.44 13.01 7.22
CA ARG A 157 -11.79 14.31 7.44
C ARG A 157 -12.20 14.88 8.80
N ASP A 158 -11.23 15.39 9.55
CA ASP A 158 -11.49 16.07 10.81
C ASP A 158 -12.11 17.45 10.59
N GLN A 159 -12.75 18.00 11.64
CA GLN A 159 -13.45 19.29 11.57
C GLN A 159 -12.51 20.45 11.23
N ASP A 160 -11.23 20.36 11.59
CA ASP A 160 -10.21 21.36 11.28
C ASP A 160 -9.67 21.23 9.84
N GLY A 161 -10.26 20.36 9.02
CA GLY A 161 -9.91 20.15 7.62
C GLY A 161 -8.74 19.19 7.41
N THR A 162 -8.21 18.58 8.47
CA THR A 162 -7.05 17.68 8.39
C THR A 162 -7.44 16.21 8.43
N TRP A 163 -6.44 15.35 8.28
CA TRP A 163 -6.57 13.91 8.41
C TRP A 163 -5.53 13.38 9.40
N ASP A 164 -5.98 12.72 10.46
CA ASP A 164 -5.11 12.14 11.48
C ASP A 164 -5.53 10.70 11.80
N ASP A 165 -4.56 9.79 11.85
CA ASP A 165 -4.79 8.38 12.17
C ASP A 165 -4.38 8.00 13.59
N ARG A 166 -3.75 8.93 14.32
CA ARG A 166 -3.39 8.73 15.73
C ARG A 166 -4.06 9.76 16.62
N VAL A 167 -3.89 9.54 17.92
CA VAL A 167 -4.36 10.45 18.98
C VAL A 167 -3.38 11.60 19.24
N PHE A 168 -2.26 11.66 18.52
CA PHE A 168 -1.19 12.61 18.77
C PHE A 168 -1.22 13.74 17.74
N PRO A 169 -1.33 15.01 18.13
CA PRO A 169 -1.40 16.12 17.17
C PRO A 169 -0.27 16.13 16.12
N ARG A 170 0.93 15.64 16.47
CA ARG A 170 2.09 15.59 15.59
C ARG A 170 1.93 14.69 14.36
N THR A 171 0.98 13.75 14.34
CA THR A 171 0.79 12.80 13.23
C THR A 171 -0.19 13.29 12.18
N ARG A 172 -0.93 14.35 12.48
CA ARG A 172 -1.85 15.02 11.54
C ARG A 172 -1.19 15.42 10.22
N ASN A 173 0.06 15.88 10.27
CA ASN A 173 0.82 16.24 9.06
C ASN A 173 1.00 15.04 8.13
N PHE A 174 1.25 13.86 8.68
CA PHE A 174 1.40 12.63 7.91
C PHE A 174 0.08 12.24 7.24
N GLY A 175 -1.02 12.13 8.00
CA GLY A 175 -2.32 11.72 7.45
C GLY A 175 -2.84 12.71 6.40
N THR A 176 -2.65 14.01 6.64
CA THR A 176 -3.01 15.08 5.70
C THR A 176 -2.18 15.01 4.43
N ALA A 177 -0.85 14.90 4.53
CA ALA A 177 0.01 14.79 3.34
C ALA A 177 -0.32 13.55 2.51
N MET A 178 -0.49 12.38 3.15
CA MET A 178 -0.89 11.14 2.48
C MET A 178 -2.22 11.29 1.75
N THR A 179 -3.20 11.94 2.36
CA THR A 179 -4.51 12.17 1.75
C THR A 179 -4.44 13.12 0.58
N LEU A 180 -3.73 14.24 0.69
CA LEU A 180 -3.56 15.19 -0.41
C LEU A 180 -2.85 14.54 -1.61
N MET A 181 -1.78 13.77 -1.36
CA MET A 181 -1.10 13.02 -2.43
C MET A 181 -2.01 11.96 -3.07
N ALA A 182 -2.87 11.30 -2.27
CA ALA A 182 -3.83 10.33 -2.79
C ALA A 182 -4.87 10.98 -3.71
N LEU A 183 -5.42 12.14 -3.32
CA LEU A 183 -6.40 12.90 -4.11
C LEU A 183 -5.77 13.51 -5.37
N GLN A 184 -4.52 13.96 -5.28
CA GLN A 184 -3.78 14.56 -6.40
C GLN A 184 -3.12 13.51 -7.30
N ARG A 185 -3.20 12.22 -6.96
CA ARG A 185 -2.52 11.16 -7.69
C ARG A 185 -2.73 11.17 -9.21
N PRO A 186 -3.93 11.49 -9.75
CA PRO A 186 -4.15 11.59 -11.20
C PRO A 186 -3.34 12.69 -11.90
N GLN A 187 -2.81 13.66 -11.16
CA GLN A 187 -2.04 14.81 -11.67
C GLN A 187 -0.54 14.52 -11.75
N PHE A 188 -0.10 13.45 -11.09
CA PHE A 188 1.31 13.08 -11.01
C PHE A 188 1.70 12.20 -12.21
N PRO A 189 2.99 12.21 -12.60
CA PRO A 189 3.46 11.33 -13.67
C PRO A 189 3.31 9.85 -13.31
N ALA A 190 3.38 9.01 -14.34
CA ALA A 190 3.42 7.57 -14.16
C ALA A 190 4.63 7.19 -13.28
N PRO A 191 4.45 6.32 -12.26
CA PRO A 191 5.55 5.90 -11.41
C PRO A 191 6.66 5.19 -12.20
N ALA A 192 7.91 5.34 -11.78
CA ALA A 192 9.04 4.65 -12.40
C ALA A 192 8.87 3.13 -12.36
N GLN A 193 9.20 2.48 -13.48
CA GLN A 193 9.27 1.02 -13.58
C GLN A 193 10.71 0.56 -13.31
N TRP A 194 10.87 -0.65 -12.80
CA TRP A 194 12.19 -1.25 -12.66
C TRP A 194 12.61 -1.90 -13.98
N SER A 195 13.76 -1.48 -14.50
CA SER A 195 14.42 -2.14 -15.63
C SER A 195 15.73 -2.74 -15.13
N SER A 196 15.87 -4.06 -15.21
CA SER A 196 17.20 -4.68 -15.10
C SER A 196 17.96 -4.37 -16.39
N LYS A 197 18.58 -3.19 -16.45
CA LYS A 197 19.66 -2.96 -17.41
C LYS A 197 20.85 -3.83 -17.05
#